data_AF-A0A6I6MHQ6-F1
#
_entry.id   AF-A0A6I6MHQ6-F1
#
_cell.length_a   1.000
_cell.length_b   1.000
_cell.length_c   1.000
_cell.angle_alpha   90.00
_cell.angle_beta   90.00
_cell.angle_gamma   90.00
#
_symmetry.space_group_name_H-M   'P 1'
#
loop_
_entity.id
_entity.type
_entity.pdbx_description
1 polymer ?
#
loop_
_entity_poly.entity_id
_entity_poly.type
_entity_poly.pdbx_seq_one_letter_code
_entity_poly.pdbx_strand_id
1 'polypeptide(L)'
;MFIADPELNWTNNWLGFNGYGATTLIHELGHSIGLSHPGAYNFAPGIPLSYLGLAEYAQDSEQYSIMSYWAPAETGAQILDFSTFLFGNAQTPMLHDIYVAQSIYGADPTTRAGDTIYGFNSTAGRDAFDFSSNAFPNVSIYDAGGNDTIDLSGFNASVFLDLHDGAFSSGAQAAPTAAVVNANRAALTALTDGAQVFAPLTQAQIDNTINIRSGNHAIFIQGDTGVAGVRATAYDNLSIAYGTVIENGIGGSQRDVLWGNEVANRLEGRGGNDVLNGFEGADTLVGGAGNDLFVLSVVESGDKVMDFQTGLDDIDLRGTGIDMTWIGGAAFSGVAGQVRFASDVLSVDINGDGVADMIASVLGDDLVASDVLIL
;
A
#
# COMPACT_ATOMS: atom_id res chain seq x y z
N MET A 1 -26.97 -17.78 -6.31
CA MET A 1 -26.81 -19.07 -5.62
C MET A 1 -25.73 -19.85 -6.35
N PHE A 2 -24.54 -19.93 -5.76
CA PHE A 2 -23.53 -20.90 -6.17
C PHE A 2 -24.10 -22.29 -5.86
N ILE A 3 -24.51 -23.02 -6.89
CA ILE A 3 -24.75 -24.47 -6.77
C ILE A 3 -23.55 -25.11 -7.41
N ALA A 4 -22.68 -25.72 -6.60
CA ALA A 4 -21.64 -26.60 -7.12
C ALA A 4 -22.32 -27.69 -7.96
N ASP A 5 -22.11 -27.66 -9.27
CA ASP A 5 -22.54 -28.73 -10.16
C ASP A 5 -21.42 -29.78 -10.18
N PRO A 6 -21.61 -30.96 -9.59
CA PRO A 6 -20.59 -32.00 -9.55
C PRO A 6 -20.26 -32.59 -10.93
N GLU A 7 -21.05 -32.30 -11.97
CA GLU A 7 -20.80 -32.76 -13.34
C GLU A 7 -19.90 -31.80 -14.15
N LEU A 8 -19.77 -30.54 -13.71
CA LEU A 8 -18.81 -29.60 -14.28
C LEU A 8 -17.52 -29.66 -13.47
N ASN A 9 -16.44 -30.11 -14.10
CA ASN A 9 -15.11 -30.18 -13.49
C ASN A 9 -14.55 -28.76 -13.29
N TRP A 10 -15.03 -28.04 -12.26
CA TRP A 10 -14.51 -26.74 -11.87
C TRP A 10 -13.15 -26.92 -11.23
N THR A 11 -12.12 -27.01 -12.06
CA THR A 11 -10.74 -27.06 -11.60
C THR A 11 -10.44 -25.85 -10.70
N ASN A 12 -9.70 -26.12 -9.63
CA ASN A 12 -9.25 -25.27 -8.51
C ASN A 12 -8.81 -23.81 -8.77
N ASN A 13 -8.79 -23.29 -10.00
CA ASN A 13 -8.27 -21.94 -10.27
C ASN A 13 -9.21 -20.83 -9.74
N TRP A 14 -10.51 -21.11 -9.56
CA TRP A 14 -11.43 -20.21 -8.86
C TRP A 14 -11.14 -20.10 -7.36
N LEU A 15 -10.40 -21.07 -6.80
CA LEU A 15 -9.91 -21.05 -5.43
C LEU A 15 -8.46 -20.51 -5.34
N GLY A 16 -7.85 -20.17 -6.48
CA GLY A 16 -6.56 -19.50 -6.52
C GLY A 16 -6.67 -18.01 -6.23
N PHE A 17 -5.53 -17.31 -6.23
CA PHE A 17 -5.49 -15.87 -6.04
C PHE A 17 -6.38 -15.14 -7.04
N ASN A 18 -7.08 -14.11 -6.55
CA ASN A 18 -8.04 -13.32 -7.31
C ASN A 18 -9.23 -14.11 -7.89
N GLY A 19 -9.38 -15.40 -7.55
CA GLY A 19 -10.52 -16.20 -7.92
C GLY A 19 -11.72 -15.91 -7.03
N TYR A 20 -12.88 -15.67 -7.64
CA TYR A 20 -14.12 -15.38 -6.90
C TYR A 20 -14.61 -16.56 -6.04
N GLY A 21 -14.17 -17.79 -6.32
CA GLY A 21 -14.51 -18.95 -5.50
C GLY A 21 -13.87 -18.91 -4.12
N ALA A 22 -12.62 -18.47 -4.01
CA ALA A 22 -11.97 -18.22 -2.72
C ALA A 22 -12.68 -17.11 -1.94
N THR A 23 -13.00 -16.00 -2.62
CA THR A 23 -13.77 -14.90 -2.05
C THR A 23 -15.13 -15.36 -1.52
N THR A 24 -15.86 -16.15 -2.30
CA THR A 24 -17.15 -16.74 -1.89
C THR A 24 -16.99 -17.65 -0.67
N LEU A 25 -15.93 -18.45 -0.61
CA LEU A 25 -15.70 -19.32 0.55
C LEU A 25 -15.48 -18.50 1.83
N ILE A 26 -14.65 -17.45 1.76
CA ILE A 26 -14.39 -16.56 2.90
C ILE A 26 -15.69 -15.84 3.31
N HIS A 27 -16.46 -15.36 2.34
CA HIS A 27 -17.77 -14.72 2.56
C HIS A 27 -18.74 -15.64 3.32
N GLU A 28 -18.96 -16.87 2.83
CA GLU A 28 -19.89 -17.80 3.46
C GLU A 28 -19.40 -18.27 4.85
N LEU A 29 -18.08 -18.36 5.04
CA LEU A 29 -17.50 -18.56 6.37
C LEU A 29 -17.78 -17.36 7.29
N GLY A 30 -17.72 -16.13 6.77
CA GLY A 30 -18.15 -14.91 7.47
C GLY A 30 -19.57 -15.02 7.99
N HIS A 31 -20.52 -15.45 7.16
CA HIS A 31 -21.90 -15.73 7.61
C HIS A 31 -21.97 -16.78 8.72
N SER A 32 -21.16 -17.84 8.64
CA SER A 32 -21.14 -18.89 9.67
C SER A 32 -20.66 -18.40 11.04
N ILE A 33 -19.87 -17.33 11.07
CA ILE A 33 -19.40 -16.64 12.28
C ILE A 33 -20.21 -15.36 12.58
N GLY A 34 -21.41 -15.24 12.01
CA GLY A 34 -22.35 -14.18 12.37
C GLY A 34 -22.15 -12.84 11.67
N LEU A 35 -21.29 -12.75 10.65
CA LEU A 35 -21.23 -11.56 9.80
C LEU A 35 -22.44 -11.53 8.85
N SER A 36 -23.03 -10.35 8.69
CA SER A 36 -24.07 -10.10 7.69
C SER A 36 -23.48 -9.34 6.52
N HIS A 37 -24.21 -9.22 5.42
CA HIS A 37 -23.88 -8.18 4.44
C HIS A 37 -23.91 -6.79 5.14
N PRO A 38 -23.07 -5.84 4.68
CA PRO A 38 -23.08 -4.45 5.15
C PRO A 38 -24.43 -3.73 5.11
N GLY A 39 -25.32 -4.10 4.19
CA GLY A 39 -26.65 -3.51 4.08
C GLY A 39 -27.77 -4.54 3.95
N ALA A 40 -29.01 -4.07 4.10
CA ALA A 40 -30.24 -4.88 4.04
C ALA A 40 -30.62 -5.26 2.60
N TYR A 41 -29.73 -5.95 1.91
CA TYR A 41 -29.96 -6.54 0.59
C TYR A 41 -29.64 -8.03 0.59
N ASN A 42 -30.36 -8.73 -0.27
CA ASN A 42 -30.12 -10.13 -0.56
C ASN A 42 -30.47 -10.38 -2.03
N PHE A 43 -29.86 -11.39 -2.63
CA PHE A 43 -30.18 -11.78 -3.99
C PHE A 43 -31.62 -12.28 -4.07
N ALA A 44 -32.50 -11.52 -4.73
CA ALA A 44 -33.89 -11.88 -4.98
C ALA A 44 -34.25 -11.68 -6.46
N PRO A 45 -34.94 -12.64 -7.11
CA PRO A 45 -35.34 -12.50 -8.51
C PRO A 45 -36.19 -11.24 -8.74
N GLY A 46 -35.79 -10.40 -9.71
CA GLY A 46 -36.56 -9.23 -10.15
C GLY A 46 -36.33 -7.94 -9.37
N ILE A 47 -35.44 -7.93 -8.37
CA ILE A 47 -34.98 -6.70 -7.71
C ILE A 47 -33.69 -6.21 -8.40
N PRO A 48 -33.64 -4.99 -8.96
CA PRO A 48 -32.40 -4.42 -9.45
C PRO A 48 -31.45 -4.19 -8.27
N LEU A 49 -30.39 -4.98 -8.19
CA LEU A 49 -29.32 -4.76 -7.23
C LEU A 49 -28.40 -3.66 -7.78
N SER A 50 -28.27 -2.54 -7.06
CA SER A 50 -27.29 -1.51 -7.37
C SER A 50 -26.73 -0.89 -6.09
N TYR A 51 -25.44 -0.56 -6.12
CA TYR A 51 -24.75 0.10 -5.02
C TYR A 51 -25.48 1.39 -4.60
N LEU A 52 -25.69 2.34 -5.52
CA LEU A 52 -26.42 3.59 -5.23
C LEU A 52 -27.87 3.41 -4.77
N GLY A 53 -28.47 2.24 -5.00
CA GLY A 53 -29.85 1.95 -4.62
C GLY A 53 -29.99 1.25 -3.27
N LEU A 54 -28.97 0.51 -2.83
CA LEU A 54 -29.08 -0.45 -1.74
C LEU A 54 -27.92 -0.41 -0.72
N ALA A 55 -26.78 0.18 -1.05
CA ALA A 55 -25.71 0.39 -0.08
C ALA A 55 -26.20 1.35 1.02
N GLU A 56 -26.07 0.93 2.28
CA GLU A 56 -26.51 1.75 3.43
C GLU A 56 -25.50 2.84 3.80
N TYR A 57 -24.24 2.63 3.48
CA TYR A 57 -23.14 3.56 3.70
C TYR A 57 -22.11 3.45 2.58
N ALA A 58 -21.29 4.48 2.40
CA ALA A 58 -20.39 4.59 1.25
C ALA A 58 -19.38 3.44 1.18
N GLN A 59 -18.83 3.02 2.32
CA GLN A 59 -17.84 1.96 2.41
C GLN A 59 -18.43 0.54 2.28
N ASP A 60 -19.70 0.40 1.90
CA ASP A 60 -20.24 -0.88 1.50
C ASP A 60 -19.69 -1.26 0.13
N SER A 61 -18.50 -1.86 0.13
CA SER A 61 -17.87 -2.44 -1.05
C SER A 61 -16.86 -3.50 -0.64
N GLU A 62 -16.47 -4.33 -1.60
CA GLU A 62 -15.42 -5.34 -1.44
C GLU A 62 -14.03 -4.74 -1.14
N GLN A 63 -13.84 -3.40 -1.26
CA GLN A 63 -12.62 -2.74 -0.78
C GLN A 63 -12.51 -2.83 0.75
N TYR A 64 -13.64 -2.70 1.45
CA TYR A 64 -13.68 -2.66 2.91
C TYR A 64 -14.19 -3.95 3.54
N SER A 65 -15.06 -4.69 2.85
CA SER A 65 -15.76 -5.85 3.41
C SER A 65 -16.01 -6.90 2.33
N ILE A 66 -15.43 -8.09 2.48
CA ILE A 66 -15.71 -9.25 1.62
C ILE A 66 -17.17 -9.71 1.71
N MET A 67 -17.90 -9.26 2.75
CA MET A 67 -19.34 -9.48 2.89
C MET A 67 -20.19 -8.59 1.96
N SER A 68 -19.60 -7.62 1.25
CA SER A 68 -20.33 -6.75 0.33
C SER A 68 -20.65 -7.43 -1.00
N TYR A 69 -21.68 -6.96 -1.69
CA TYR A 69 -21.99 -7.34 -3.08
C TYR A 69 -21.45 -6.35 -4.11
N TRP A 70 -20.86 -5.24 -3.65
CA TRP A 70 -20.48 -4.13 -4.51
C TRP A 70 -18.98 -4.15 -4.78
N ALA A 71 -18.64 -3.95 -6.06
CA ALA A 71 -17.26 -3.97 -6.51
C ALA A 71 -16.41 -2.93 -5.76
N PRO A 72 -15.11 -3.19 -5.56
CA PRO A 72 -14.21 -2.26 -4.86
C PRO A 72 -14.14 -0.88 -5.56
N ALA A 73 -14.42 -0.82 -6.87
CA ALA A 73 -14.43 0.41 -7.65
C ALA A 73 -15.55 1.39 -7.25
N GLU A 74 -16.61 0.95 -6.56
CA GLU A 74 -17.67 1.85 -6.06
C GLU A 74 -17.14 2.82 -4.99
N THR A 75 -16.02 2.47 -4.36
CA THR A 75 -15.35 3.28 -3.32
C THR A 75 -13.95 3.76 -3.72
N GLY A 76 -13.55 3.54 -4.97
CA GLY A 76 -12.32 4.08 -5.53
C GLY A 76 -11.27 3.03 -5.90
N ALA A 77 -11.21 1.90 -5.18
CA ALA A 77 -10.21 0.86 -5.42
C ALA A 77 -10.27 0.28 -6.84
N GLN A 78 -9.11 0.11 -7.47
CA GLN A 78 -9.00 -0.36 -8.85
C GLN A 78 -8.02 -1.52 -8.95
N ILE A 79 -8.57 -2.73 -8.99
CA ILE A 79 -7.79 -3.97 -8.88
C ILE A 79 -8.02 -4.80 -10.14
N LEU A 80 -6.94 -5.03 -10.88
CA LEU A 80 -6.93 -5.89 -12.07
C LEU A 80 -5.82 -6.93 -11.89
N ASP A 81 -6.16 -8.20 -12.03
CA ASP A 81 -5.15 -9.25 -12.23
C ASP A 81 -4.66 -9.15 -13.67
N PHE A 82 -3.47 -8.56 -13.86
CA PHE A 82 -2.89 -8.38 -15.18
C PHE A 82 -2.46 -9.70 -15.82
N SER A 83 -2.29 -10.78 -15.06
CA SER A 83 -1.90 -12.09 -15.61
C SER A 83 -3.02 -12.79 -16.36
N THR A 84 -4.28 -12.53 -16.00
CA THR A 84 -5.47 -13.08 -16.68
C THR A 84 -6.29 -12.01 -17.39
N PHE A 85 -6.05 -10.74 -17.03
CA PHE A 85 -6.77 -9.56 -17.48
C PHE A 85 -8.25 -9.60 -17.05
N LEU A 86 -8.47 -10.00 -15.80
CA LEU A 86 -9.76 -10.06 -15.10
C LEU A 86 -9.69 -9.24 -13.81
N PHE A 87 -10.84 -8.89 -13.24
CA PHE A 87 -10.90 -8.15 -11.97
C PHE A 87 -10.28 -8.96 -10.84
N GLY A 88 -9.49 -8.29 -9.99
CA GLY A 88 -8.97 -8.89 -8.76
C GLY A 88 -10.03 -8.88 -7.67
N ASN A 89 -10.14 -10.00 -6.94
CA ASN A 89 -11.13 -10.18 -5.88
C ASN A 89 -10.42 -10.28 -4.52
N ALA A 90 -11.10 -9.90 -3.44
CA ALA A 90 -10.58 -9.98 -2.08
C ALA A 90 -10.16 -11.41 -1.69
N GLN A 91 -9.01 -11.53 -1.03
CA GLN A 91 -8.34 -12.82 -0.75
C GLN A 91 -8.20 -13.10 0.75
N THR A 92 -8.58 -12.15 1.59
CA THR A 92 -8.67 -12.27 3.05
C THR A 92 -10.00 -11.66 3.50
N PRO A 93 -10.41 -11.85 4.78
CA PRO A 93 -11.27 -10.86 5.41
C PRO A 93 -10.66 -9.46 5.22
N MET A 94 -11.49 -8.50 4.85
CA MET A 94 -11.09 -7.11 4.59
C MET A 94 -11.22 -6.27 5.86
N LEU A 95 -10.80 -5.01 5.80
CA LEU A 95 -10.65 -4.11 6.94
C LEU A 95 -11.86 -4.12 7.91
N HIS A 96 -13.08 -4.00 7.39
CA HIS A 96 -14.30 -3.98 8.20
C HIS A 96 -14.71 -5.39 8.67
N ASP A 97 -14.42 -6.45 7.90
CA ASP A 97 -14.69 -7.81 8.34
C ASP A 97 -13.86 -8.14 9.58
N ILE A 98 -12.58 -7.78 9.56
CA ILE A 98 -11.65 -7.97 10.68
C ILE A 98 -12.16 -7.18 11.89
N TYR A 99 -12.44 -5.88 11.73
CA TYR A 99 -12.94 -5.04 12.81
C TYR A 99 -14.21 -5.58 13.46
N VAL A 100 -15.20 -5.97 12.64
CA VAL A 100 -16.48 -6.51 13.14
C VAL A 100 -16.27 -7.85 13.83
N ALA A 101 -15.49 -8.77 13.25
CA ALA A 101 -15.20 -10.06 13.86
C ALA A 101 -14.51 -9.89 15.23
N GLN A 102 -13.53 -8.98 15.32
CA GLN A 102 -12.86 -8.65 16.58
C GLN A 102 -13.80 -7.99 17.60
N SER A 103 -14.77 -7.18 17.14
CA SER A 103 -15.76 -6.58 18.06
C SER A 103 -16.69 -7.63 18.70
N ILE A 104 -16.92 -8.76 18.01
CA ILE A 104 -17.78 -9.86 18.49
C ILE A 104 -16.97 -10.83 19.35
N TYR A 105 -15.75 -11.18 18.92
CA TYR A 105 -14.98 -12.30 19.46
C TYR A 105 -13.71 -11.91 20.22
N GLY A 106 -13.31 -10.64 20.15
CA GLY A 106 -12.00 -10.14 20.59
C GLY A 106 -10.93 -10.30 19.51
N ALA A 107 -9.97 -9.37 19.49
CA ALA A 107 -8.75 -9.50 18.69
C ALA A 107 -7.88 -10.65 19.24
N ASP A 108 -7.34 -11.48 18.35
CA ASP A 108 -6.50 -12.61 18.72
C ASP A 108 -5.05 -12.16 18.98
N PRO A 109 -4.59 -12.11 20.24
CA PRO A 109 -3.27 -11.57 20.57
C PRO A 109 -2.11 -12.50 20.18
N THR A 110 -2.39 -13.64 19.53
CA THR A 110 -1.38 -14.65 19.20
C THR A 110 -1.07 -14.75 17.71
N THR A 111 -1.90 -14.16 16.85
CA THR A 111 -1.70 -14.22 15.41
C THR A 111 -0.50 -13.39 15.03
N ARG A 112 0.59 -14.06 14.63
CA ARG A 112 1.84 -13.46 14.13
C ARG A 112 2.50 -12.47 15.10
N ALA A 113 2.30 -12.65 16.40
CA ALA A 113 2.79 -11.78 17.50
C ALA A 113 4.33 -11.64 17.67
N GLY A 114 5.14 -11.95 16.66
CA GLY A 114 6.55 -11.63 16.58
C GLY A 114 6.93 -11.26 15.15
N ASP A 115 8.16 -10.81 14.93
CA ASP A 115 8.62 -10.18 13.69
C ASP A 115 8.20 -10.93 12.41
N THR A 116 7.32 -10.30 11.64
CA THR A 116 6.70 -10.85 10.45
C THR A 116 6.98 -9.98 9.23
N ILE A 117 7.37 -10.64 8.13
CA ILE A 117 7.45 -10.02 6.81
C ILE A 117 6.18 -10.40 6.04
N TYR A 118 5.48 -9.38 5.54
CA TYR A 118 4.39 -9.48 4.58
C TYR A 118 4.90 -9.03 3.21
N GLY A 119 4.42 -9.65 2.14
CA GLY A 119 4.80 -9.32 0.77
C GLY A 119 5.88 -10.23 0.20
N PHE A 120 6.93 -9.67 -0.41
CA PHE A 120 8.08 -10.46 -0.83
C PHE A 120 8.85 -10.97 0.39
N ASN A 121 9.51 -12.13 0.26
CA ASN A 121 10.24 -12.75 1.37
C ASN A 121 9.36 -13.07 2.60
N SER A 122 8.05 -13.24 2.40
CA SER A 122 7.07 -13.38 3.46
C SER A 122 7.41 -14.47 4.48
N THR A 123 7.28 -14.13 5.76
CA THR A 123 7.35 -15.07 6.88
C THR A 123 5.99 -15.27 7.55
N ALA A 124 4.93 -14.62 7.05
CA ALA A 124 3.57 -14.67 7.60
C ALA A 124 2.93 -16.08 7.57
N GLY A 125 3.52 -17.02 6.84
CA GLY A 125 3.09 -18.42 6.77
C GLY A 125 1.70 -18.58 6.13
N ARG A 126 1.32 -17.68 5.22
CA ARG A 126 0.08 -17.70 4.45
C ARG A 126 0.35 -17.23 3.03
N ASP A 127 -0.06 -18.02 2.04
CA ASP A 127 0.25 -17.74 0.63
C ASP A 127 -0.34 -16.40 0.15
N ALA A 128 -1.47 -15.96 0.71
CA ALA A 128 -2.07 -14.65 0.41
C ALA A 128 -1.15 -13.46 0.71
N PHE A 129 -0.23 -13.63 1.67
CA PHE A 129 0.74 -12.61 2.08
C PHE A 129 2.14 -12.84 1.48
N ASP A 130 2.32 -13.82 0.59
CA ASP A 130 3.55 -14.04 -0.16
C ASP A 130 3.39 -13.52 -1.59
N PHE A 131 3.94 -12.34 -1.87
CA PHE A 131 3.76 -11.68 -3.18
C PHE A 131 4.67 -12.24 -4.27
N SER A 132 5.57 -13.18 -3.95
CA SER A 132 6.23 -13.99 -4.98
C SER A 132 5.26 -14.97 -5.65
N SER A 133 4.24 -15.40 -4.91
CA SER A 133 3.17 -16.29 -5.38
C SER A 133 1.89 -15.51 -5.73
N ASN A 134 1.58 -14.46 -4.96
CA ASN A 134 0.41 -13.60 -5.12
C ASN A 134 0.80 -12.24 -5.73
N ALA A 135 1.00 -12.21 -7.04
CA ALA A 135 1.50 -11.04 -7.77
C ALA A 135 0.54 -9.82 -7.78
N PHE A 136 -0.75 -10.03 -7.50
CA PHE A 136 -1.80 -9.00 -7.49
C PHE A 136 -2.62 -9.13 -6.22
N PRO A 137 -2.05 -8.81 -5.05
CA PRO A 137 -2.71 -9.03 -3.78
C PRO A 137 -3.92 -8.10 -3.63
N ASN A 138 -5.01 -8.62 -3.07
CA ASN A 138 -6.13 -7.82 -2.55
C ASN A 138 -6.44 -8.31 -1.14
N VAL A 139 -5.76 -7.72 -0.16
CA VAL A 139 -5.65 -8.26 1.20
C VAL A 139 -5.72 -7.18 2.27
N SER A 140 -6.10 -7.60 3.48
CA SER A 140 -5.96 -6.83 4.70
C SER A 140 -5.06 -7.59 5.68
N ILE A 141 -4.09 -6.88 6.25
CA ILE A 141 -3.09 -7.42 7.19
C ILE A 141 -3.60 -7.20 8.61
N TYR A 142 -3.68 -8.29 9.38
CA TYR A 142 -3.82 -8.23 10.83
C TYR A 142 -2.55 -8.79 11.46
N ASP A 143 -1.97 -8.07 12.40
CA ASP A 143 -0.87 -8.55 13.23
C ASP A 143 -1.15 -8.22 14.69
N ALA A 144 -0.74 -9.11 15.60
CA ALA A 144 -0.87 -8.93 17.03
C ALA A 144 0.36 -8.27 17.69
N GLY A 145 1.45 -8.10 16.94
CA GLY A 145 2.63 -7.34 17.35
C GLY A 145 3.93 -8.01 16.93
N GLY A 146 5.05 -7.35 17.22
CA GLY A 146 6.34 -7.76 16.69
C GLY A 146 7.06 -6.51 16.23
N ASN A 147 8.11 -6.69 15.43
CA ASN A 147 8.62 -5.64 14.56
C ASN A 147 8.50 -6.13 13.10
N ASP A 148 7.47 -5.65 12.43
CA ASP A 148 6.94 -6.21 11.20
C ASP A 148 7.31 -5.36 9.98
N THR A 149 7.33 -6.00 8.81
CA THR A 149 7.72 -5.35 7.55
C THR A 149 6.71 -5.65 6.46
N ILE A 150 6.27 -4.62 5.73
CA ILE A 150 5.66 -4.77 4.41
C ILE A 150 6.76 -4.62 3.35
N ASP A 151 7.11 -5.73 2.72
CA ASP A 151 8.15 -5.83 1.69
C ASP A 151 7.52 -5.85 0.29
N LEU A 152 7.61 -4.73 -0.43
CA LEU A 152 7.12 -4.58 -1.80
C LEU A 152 8.25 -4.65 -2.85
N SER A 153 9.45 -5.09 -2.45
CA SER A 153 10.69 -4.99 -3.25
C SER A 153 10.71 -5.73 -4.57
N GLY A 154 9.86 -6.73 -4.75
CA GLY A 154 9.74 -7.47 -6.00
C GLY A 154 8.76 -6.84 -6.99
N PHE A 155 8.02 -5.80 -6.60
CA PHE A 155 7.20 -5.06 -7.55
C PHE A 155 8.08 -4.17 -8.43
N ASN A 156 7.73 -4.16 -9.72
CA ASN A 156 8.43 -3.43 -10.78
C ASN A 156 7.53 -2.35 -11.42
N ALA A 157 6.43 -2.02 -10.76
CA ALA A 157 5.66 -0.80 -10.93
C ALA A 157 5.83 0.05 -9.66
N SER A 158 5.45 1.33 -9.72
CA SER A 158 5.46 2.17 -8.52
C SER A 158 4.57 1.60 -7.42
N VAL A 159 4.91 1.89 -6.18
CA VAL A 159 4.08 1.62 -5.01
C VAL A 159 3.79 2.90 -4.22
N PHE A 160 2.61 2.92 -3.62
CA PHE A 160 2.30 3.82 -2.52
C PHE A 160 2.04 2.94 -1.29
N LEU A 161 2.84 3.12 -0.25
CA LEU A 161 2.74 2.43 1.02
C LEU A 161 2.41 3.43 2.13
N ASP A 162 1.39 3.11 2.91
CA ASP A 162 0.97 3.82 4.11
C ASP A 162 0.88 2.82 5.27
N LEU A 163 1.70 3.03 6.30
CA LEU A 163 1.81 2.13 7.45
C LEU A 163 0.81 2.45 8.57
N HIS A 164 -0.06 3.44 8.42
CA HIS A 164 -1.12 3.70 9.41
C HIS A 164 -2.17 2.59 9.42
N ASP A 165 -2.72 2.31 10.60
CA ASP A 165 -3.81 1.36 10.74
C ASP A 165 -5.09 1.87 10.05
N GLY A 166 -5.81 0.97 9.41
CA GLY A 166 -6.99 1.31 8.61
C GLY A 166 -6.71 2.07 7.31
N ALA A 167 -5.46 2.38 6.99
CA ALA A 167 -5.08 2.98 5.72
C ALA A 167 -5.07 1.95 4.58
N PHE A 168 -5.11 2.48 3.35
CA PHE A 168 -4.96 1.70 2.13
C PHE A 168 -3.66 2.06 1.43
N SER A 169 -3.04 1.05 0.84
CA SER A 169 -1.83 1.12 0.05
C SER A 169 -2.09 0.58 -1.36
N SER A 170 -1.25 0.99 -2.30
CA SER A 170 -1.38 0.70 -3.73
C SER A 170 -0.11 0.09 -4.28
N GLY A 171 -0.18 -1.15 -4.78
CA GLY A 171 1.00 -1.82 -5.34
C GLY A 171 0.72 -3.25 -5.78
N ALA A 172 1.26 -3.60 -6.94
CA ALA A 172 1.21 -4.96 -7.49
C ALA A 172 2.32 -5.14 -8.53
N GLN A 173 2.49 -6.36 -9.04
CA GLN A 173 3.43 -6.61 -10.12
C GLN A 173 3.03 -5.82 -11.38
N ALA A 174 4.02 -5.44 -12.20
CA ALA A 174 3.75 -4.91 -13.53
C ALA A 174 3.06 -5.97 -14.39
N ALA A 175 2.35 -5.49 -15.40
CA ALA A 175 1.60 -6.37 -16.27
C ALA A 175 2.52 -7.35 -17.05
N PRO A 176 2.13 -8.64 -17.16
CA PRO A 176 2.85 -9.60 -17.99
C PRO A 176 2.72 -9.32 -19.50
N THR A 177 3.54 -10.01 -20.30
CA THR A 177 3.44 -9.94 -21.76
C THR A 177 2.15 -10.59 -22.28
N ALA A 178 1.70 -10.21 -23.47
CA ALA A 178 0.55 -10.81 -24.14
C ALA A 178 0.64 -12.33 -24.28
N ALA A 179 1.85 -12.87 -24.44
CA ALA A 179 2.06 -14.31 -24.49
C ALA A 179 1.67 -15.00 -23.16
N VAL A 180 2.12 -14.44 -22.03
CA VAL A 180 1.77 -14.94 -20.69
C VAL A 180 0.28 -14.78 -20.42
N VAL A 181 -0.27 -13.59 -20.69
CA VAL A 181 -1.69 -13.31 -20.49
C VAL A 181 -2.58 -14.27 -21.30
N ASN A 182 -2.27 -14.46 -22.58
CA ASN A 182 -3.06 -15.34 -23.44
C ASN A 182 -2.90 -16.81 -23.09
N ALA A 183 -1.74 -17.25 -22.58
CA ALA A 183 -1.56 -18.60 -22.08
C ALA A 183 -2.47 -18.87 -20.87
N ASN A 184 -2.52 -17.94 -19.91
CA ASN A 184 -3.39 -18.04 -18.74
C ASN A 184 -4.87 -18.02 -19.11
N ARG A 185 -5.27 -17.15 -20.04
CA ARG A 185 -6.65 -17.06 -20.56
C ARG A 185 -7.09 -18.32 -21.30
N ALA A 186 -6.18 -18.94 -22.06
CA ALA A 186 -6.43 -20.22 -22.70
C ALA A 186 -6.58 -21.35 -21.67
N ALA A 187 -5.75 -21.36 -20.63
CA ALA A 187 -5.88 -22.30 -19.52
C ALA A 187 -7.26 -22.15 -18.86
N LEU A 188 -7.64 -20.94 -18.44
CA LEU A 188 -8.96 -20.62 -17.89
C LEU A 188 -10.12 -21.08 -18.79
N THR A 189 -10.01 -20.88 -20.11
CA THR A 189 -11.03 -21.35 -21.06
C THR A 189 -11.17 -22.88 -21.01
N ALA A 190 -10.06 -23.61 -20.99
CA ALA A 190 -10.06 -25.07 -20.90
C ALA A 190 -10.63 -25.59 -19.57
N LEU A 191 -10.40 -24.86 -18.47
CA LEU A 191 -10.93 -25.19 -17.15
C LEU A 191 -12.46 -25.08 -17.06
N THR A 192 -13.07 -24.29 -17.94
CA THR A 192 -14.54 -24.16 -18.00
C THR A 192 -15.19 -25.10 -19.02
N ASP A 193 -14.43 -26.06 -19.57
CA ASP A 193 -14.87 -26.91 -20.69
C ASP A 193 -15.43 -26.08 -21.87
N GLY A 194 -14.86 -24.89 -22.09
CA GLY A 194 -15.31 -23.94 -23.11
C GLY A 194 -16.61 -23.19 -22.77
N ALA A 195 -17.19 -23.36 -21.59
CA ALA A 195 -18.37 -22.60 -21.16
C ALA A 195 -18.10 -21.09 -21.00
N GLN A 196 -16.85 -20.71 -20.71
CA GLN A 196 -16.36 -19.34 -20.75
C GLN A 196 -15.16 -19.25 -21.69
N VAL A 197 -15.26 -18.44 -22.74
CA VAL A 197 -14.20 -18.26 -23.73
C VAL A 197 -13.52 -16.92 -23.55
N PHE A 198 -12.25 -16.94 -23.14
CA PHE A 198 -11.44 -15.75 -22.96
C PHE A 198 -10.61 -15.49 -24.23
N ALA A 199 -11.11 -14.59 -25.08
CA ALA A 199 -10.42 -14.25 -26.33
C ALA A 199 -8.99 -13.72 -26.09
N PRO A 200 -8.03 -14.00 -27.00
CA PRO A 200 -6.68 -13.48 -26.89
C PRO A 200 -6.63 -11.95 -27.01
N LEU A 201 -5.68 -11.34 -26.32
CA LEU A 201 -5.37 -9.92 -26.36
C LEU A 201 -4.06 -9.67 -27.09
N THR A 202 -3.99 -8.59 -27.84
CA THR A 202 -2.73 -8.09 -28.41
C THR A 202 -1.94 -7.33 -27.35
N GLN A 203 -0.62 -7.26 -27.50
CA GLN A 203 0.23 -6.46 -26.60
C GLN A 203 -0.22 -4.99 -26.58
N ALA A 204 -0.59 -4.42 -27.73
CA ALA A 204 -1.07 -3.04 -27.82
C ALA A 204 -2.36 -2.79 -27.01
N GLN A 205 -3.27 -3.77 -26.93
CA GLN A 205 -4.48 -3.65 -26.10
C GLN A 205 -4.15 -3.68 -24.60
N ILE A 206 -3.20 -4.53 -24.22
CA ILE A 206 -2.70 -4.64 -22.84
C ILE A 206 -1.99 -3.34 -22.45
N ASP A 207 -1.03 -2.88 -23.24
CA ASP A 207 -0.27 -1.64 -23.02
C ASP A 207 -1.18 -0.41 -22.90
N ASN A 208 -2.19 -0.31 -23.78
CA ASN A 208 -3.16 0.79 -23.73
C ASN A 208 -3.95 0.79 -22.40
N THR A 209 -4.35 -0.38 -21.92
CA THR A 209 -5.12 -0.51 -20.67
C THR A 209 -4.26 -0.19 -19.45
N ILE A 210 -3.01 -0.68 -19.42
CA ILE A 210 -2.05 -0.36 -18.35
C ILE A 210 -1.81 1.14 -18.29
N ASN A 211 -1.58 1.77 -19.44
CA ASN A 211 -1.31 3.22 -19.50
C ASN A 211 -2.50 4.03 -18.97
N ILE A 212 -3.73 3.66 -19.33
CA ILE A 212 -4.93 4.33 -18.83
C ILE A 212 -5.07 4.11 -17.31
N ARG A 213 -4.98 2.86 -16.82
CA ARG A 213 -5.16 2.55 -15.40
C ARG A 213 -4.09 3.19 -14.53
N SER A 214 -2.82 2.90 -14.80
CA SER A 214 -1.70 3.50 -14.04
C SER A 214 -1.65 5.03 -14.14
N GLY A 215 -2.15 5.61 -15.24
CA GLY A 215 -2.33 7.05 -15.38
C GLY A 215 -3.41 7.60 -14.46
N ASN A 216 -4.55 6.92 -14.36
CA ASN A 216 -5.62 7.27 -13.41
C ASN A 216 -5.17 7.08 -11.96
N HIS A 217 -4.52 5.96 -11.64
CA HIS A 217 -4.01 5.68 -10.30
C HIS A 217 -3.01 6.74 -9.87
N ALA A 218 -2.15 7.21 -10.77
CA ALA A 218 -1.24 8.31 -10.45
C ALA A 218 -1.95 9.62 -10.08
N ILE A 219 -3.14 9.87 -10.63
CA ILE A 219 -3.95 11.05 -10.27
C ILE A 219 -4.57 10.84 -8.89
N PHE A 220 -5.06 9.63 -8.58
CA PHE A 220 -5.63 9.32 -7.28
C PHE A 220 -4.57 9.37 -6.18
N ILE A 221 -3.45 8.67 -6.37
CA ILE A 221 -2.30 8.70 -5.45
C ILE A 221 -1.78 10.13 -5.29
N GLN A 222 -1.73 10.94 -6.34
CA GLN A 222 -1.38 12.36 -6.18
C GLN A 222 -2.42 13.12 -5.35
N GLY A 223 -3.70 12.81 -5.48
CA GLY A 223 -4.76 13.38 -4.65
C GLY A 223 -4.62 13.00 -3.18
N ASP A 224 -4.24 11.76 -2.91
CA ASP A 224 -4.07 11.23 -1.55
C ASP A 224 -2.78 11.74 -0.91
N THR A 225 -1.69 11.76 -1.67
CA THR A 225 -0.32 11.98 -1.15
C THR A 225 0.26 13.36 -1.45
N GLY A 226 -0.32 14.09 -2.41
CA GLY A 226 0.31 15.28 -3.00
C GLY A 226 1.46 14.98 -3.96
N VAL A 227 1.88 13.71 -4.09
CA VAL A 227 3.03 13.31 -4.90
C VAL A 227 2.57 12.85 -6.28
N ALA A 228 2.92 13.60 -7.32
CA ALA A 228 2.61 13.23 -8.71
C ALA A 228 3.43 12.00 -9.16
N GLY A 229 3.09 11.39 -10.29
CA GLY A 229 4.02 10.48 -11.01
C GLY A 229 4.22 9.07 -10.42
N VAL A 230 3.52 8.70 -9.35
CA VAL A 230 3.50 7.35 -8.78
C VAL A 230 2.51 6.49 -9.58
N ARG A 231 3.01 5.57 -10.41
CA ARG A 231 2.18 4.84 -11.40
C ARG A 231 1.93 3.37 -11.01
N ALA A 232 1.24 3.16 -9.89
CA ALA A 232 0.89 1.81 -9.43
C ALA A 232 -0.07 1.10 -10.40
N THR A 233 0.03 -0.23 -10.49
CA THR A 233 -0.83 -1.06 -11.35
C THR A 233 -2.13 -1.49 -10.69
N ALA A 234 -2.17 -1.52 -9.36
CA ALA A 234 -3.38 -1.62 -8.55
C ALA A 234 -3.48 -0.39 -7.63
N TYR A 235 -4.70 -0.03 -7.25
CA TYR A 235 -4.99 1.10 -6.37
C TYR A 235 -5.89 0.64 -5.22
N ASP A 236 -5.51 0.98 -3.99
CA ASP A 236 -6.14 0.60 -2.71
C ASP A 236 -6.39 -0.91 -2.55
N ASN A 237 -5.37 -1.71 -2.82
CA ASN A 237 -5.46 -3.17 -2.81
C ASN A 237 -4.83 -3.82 -1.57
N LEU A 238 -4.12 -3.05 -0.76
CA LEU A 238 -3.51 -3.50 0.49
C LEU A 238 -4.07 -2.63 1.62
N SER A 239 -4.42 -3.22 2.76
CA SER A 239 -4.82 -2.46 3.95
C SER A 239 -4.21 -3.06 5.21
N ILE A 240 -4.06 -2.23 6.24
CA ILE A 240 -3.67 -2.66 7.59
C ILE A 240 -4.93 -2.60 8.46
N ALA A 241 -5.22 -3.67 9.21
CA ALA A 241 -6.39 -3.73 10.07
C ALA A 241 -6.27 -2.75 11.24
N TYR A 242 -7.39 -2.17 11.68
CA TYR A 242 -7.39 -1.26 12.84
C TYR A 242 -6.72 -1.88 14.08
N GLY A 243 -5.86 -1.11 14.73
CA GLY A 243 -5.07 -1.50 15.90
C GLY A 243 -3.87 -2.41 15.59
N THR A 244 -3.60 -2.72 14.32
CA THR A 244 -2.35 -3.39 13.89
C THR A 244 -1.28 -2.32 13.67
N VAL A 245 -0.10 -2.52 14.24
CA VAL A 245 1.07 -1.67 14.00
C VAL A 245 2.02 -2.43 13.09
N ILE A 246 2.53 -1.74 12.06
CA ILE A 246 3.58 -2.24 11.18
C ILE A 246 4.72 -1.22 11.20
N GLU A 247 5.92 -1.66 11.55
CA GLU A 247 7.05 -0.77 11.79
C GLU A 247 7.83 -0.45 10.52
N ASN A 248 7.88 -1.34 9.54
CA ASN A 248 8.83 -1.22 8.44
C ASN A 248 8.17 -1.34 7.05
N GLY A 249 8.70 -0.58 6.10
CA GLY A 249 8.23 -0.53 4.72
C GLY A 249 9.38 -0.57 3.72
N ILE A 250 9.25 -1.41 2.69
CA ILE A 250 10.23 -1.51 1.61
C ILE A 250 9.52 -1.28 0.28
N GLY A 251 9.97 -0.26 -0.45
CA GLY A 251 9.55 0.08 -1.81
C GLY A 251 10.08 -0.89 -2.86
N GLY A 252 9.86 -0.56 -4.14
CA GLY A 252 10.22 -1.35 -5.31
C GLY A 252 11.49 -0.85 -6.01
N SER A 253 11.44 -0.76 -7.33
CA SER A 253 12.55 -0.24 -8.16
C SER A 253 12.13 0.95 -9.02
N GLN A 254 10.96 1.51 -8.73
CA GLN A 254 10.33 2.59 -9.46
C GLN A 254 10.11 3.75 -8.48
N ARG A 255 9.65 4.89 -8.98
CA ARG A 255 9.31 6.01 -8.10
C ARG A 255 8.15 5.65 -7.17
N ASP A 256 8.43 5.63 -5.88
CA ASP A 256 7.53 5.19 -4.83
C ASP A 256 7.24 6.29 -3.81
N VAL A 257 6.16 6.12 -3.05
CA VAL A 257 5.83 6.93 -1.87
C VAL A 257 5.68 5.99 -0.69
N LEU A 258 6.48 6.24 0.35
CA LEU A 258 6.50 5.44 1.57
C LEU A 258 6.19 6.37 2.74
N TRP A 259 5.09 6.06 3.42
CA TRP A 259 4.59 6.75 4.59
C TRP A 259 4.68 5.83 5.80
N GLY A 260 5.38 6.31 6.82
CA GLY A 260 5.42 5.72 8.15
C GLY A 260 4.11 5.93 8.91
N ASN A 261 4.19 5.81 10.22
CA ASN A 261 3.09 6.01 11.16
C ASN A 261 3.64 6.67 12.44
N GLU A 262 2.99 6.48 13.58
CA GLU A 262 3.39 7.16 14.82
C GLU A 262 4.52 6.48 15.61
N VAL A 263 5.02 5.33 15.13
CA VAL A 263 6.11 4.58 15.77
C VAL A 263 7.40 4.70 14.96
N ALA A 264 8.54 4.40 15.59
CA ALA A 264 9.82 4.43 14.89
C ALA A 264 9.85 3.44 13.72
N ASN A 265 9.84 3.98 12.51
CA ASN A 265 9.80 3.20 11.28
C ASN A 265 11.17 3.00 10.65
N ARG A 266 11.31 1.92 9.87
CA ARG A 266 12.35 1.82 8.85
C ARG A 266 11.73 1.80 7.45
N LEU A 267 12.04 2.82 6.66
CA LEU A 267 11.55 2.96 5.29
C LEU A 267 12.73 2.84 4.30
N GLU A 268 12.60 1.97 3.31
CA GLU A 268 13.60 1.77 2.26
C GLU A 268 12.97 1.96 0.87
N GLY A 269 13.32 3.05 0.15
CA GLY A 269 12.84 3.30 -1.22
C GLY A 269 13.45 2.34 -2.26
N ARG A 270 14.75 2.06 -2.08
CA ARG A 270 15.63 1.19 -2.88
C ARG A 270 16.04 1.79 -4.21
N GLY A 271 15.14 2.01 -5.15
CA GLY A 271 15.51 2.52 -6.46
C GLY A 271 14.33 3.17 -7.11
N GLY A 272 14.56 4.27 -7.83
CA GLY A 272 13.47 5.17 -8.15
C GLY A 272 13.78 6.55 -7.61
N ASN A 273 12.85 7.49 -7.79
CA ASN A 273 12.98 8.82 -7.19
C ASN A 273 11.93 8.92 -6.09
N ASP A 274 12.25 8.39 -4.92
CA ASP A 274 11.26 8.01 -3.93
C ASP A 274 10.93 9.17 -2.99
N VAL A 275 9.75 9.14 -2.37
CA VAL A 275 9.37 10.10 -1.33
C VAL A 275 9.12 9.33 -0.04
N LEU A 276 9.95 9.59 0.97
CA LEU A 276 9.91 8.93 2.26
C LEU A 276 9.50 9.94 3.32
N ASN A 277 8.41 9.65 4.05
CA ASN A 277 7.98 10.43 5.20
C ASN A 277 7.77 9.49 6.39
N GLY A 278 8.60 9.63 7.42
CA GLY A 278 8.51 8.83 8.63
C GLY A 278 7.29 9.17 9.50
N PHE A 279 6.82 10.42 9.44
CA PHE A 279 5.85 11.01 10.37
C PHE A 279 6.40 11.19 11.78
N GLU A 280 5.72 10.68 12.81
CA GLU A 280 6.19 10.78 14.19
C GLU A 280 7.04 9.57 14.56
N GLY A 281 8.12 9.77 15.29
CA GLY A 281 8.96 8.66 15.72
C GLY A 281 10.43 9.00 15.62
N ALA A 282 11.27 7.97 15.75
CA ALA A 282 12.71 8.11 15.52
C ALA A 282 13.06 7.22 14.33
N ASP A 283 12.84 7.75 13.14
CA ASP A 283 12.76 6.94 11.94
C ASP A 283 14.12 6.68 11.30
N THR A 284 14.20 5.62 10.52
CA THR A 284 15.36 5.30 9.69
C THR A 284 14.93 5.27 8.24
N LEU A 285 15.34 6.29 7.50
CA LEU A 285 14.99 6.50 6.10
C LEU A 285 16.19 6.17 5.21
N VAL A 286 15.97 5.33 4.20
CA VAL A 286 16.97 4.91 3.23
C VAL A 286 16.40 5.14 1.84
N GLY A 287 16.93 6.10 1.10
CA GLY A 287 16.43 6.43 -0.24
C GLY A 287 16.79 5.34 -1.24
N GLY A 288 18.08 5.01 -1.29
CA GLY A 288 18.64 4.07 -2.24
C GLY A 288 19.16 4.77 -3.50
N ALA A 289 18.72 4.31 -4.67
CA ALA A 289 19.24 4.77 -5.95
C ALA A 289 18.22 5.64 -6.70
N GLY A 290 18.54 6.93 -6.81
CA GLY A 290 17.83 7.90 -7.65
C GLY A 290 17.83 9.25 -6.95
N ASN A 291 16.91 10.13 -7.30
CA ASN A 291 16.74 11.41 -6.58
C ASN A 291 15.61 11.23 -5.59
N ASP A 292 15.98 11.07 -4.32
CA ASP A 292 15.05 10.76 -3.25
C ASP A 292 14.73 12.00 -2.41
N LEU A 293 13.49 12.09 -1.94
CA LEU A 293 12.98 13.17 -1.11
C LEU A 293 12.68 12.63 0.29
N PHE A 294 13.47 13.07 1.27
CA PHE A 294 13.25 12.75 2.68
C PHE A 294 12.45 13.87 3.34
N VAL A 295 11.20 13.58 3.68
CA VAL A 295 10.29 14.54 4.30
C VAL A 295 10.41 14.43 5.82
N LEU A 296 10.89 15.51 6.45
CA LEU A 296 10.96 15.63 7.91
C LEU A 296 9.95 16.70 8.34
N SER A 297 8.70 16.27 8.47
CA SER A 297 7.55 17.18 8.66
C SER A 297 7.17 17.41 10.12
N VAL A 298 7.69 16.58 11.03
CA VAL A 298 7.42 16.65 12.47
C VAL A 298 8.60 17.28 13.19
N VAL A 299 8.30 18.16 14.15
CA VAL A 299 9.32 18.78 15.00
C VAL A 299 9.69 17.80 16.11
N GLU A 300 10.70 16.99 15.84
CA GLU A 300 11.20 16.02 16.81
C GLU A 300 12.70 15.74 16.67
N SER A 301 13.18 14.75 17.41
CA SER A 301 14.57 14.33 17.36
C SER A 301 14.64 12.81 17.28
N GLY A 302 15.42 12.28 16.35
CA GLY A 302 15.64 10.84 16.28
C GLY A 302 15.86 10.30 14.88
N ASP A 303 15.30 11.00 13.88
CA ASP A 303 15.35 10.58 12.49
C ASP A 303 16.77 10.43 11.96
N LYS A 304 16.91 9.45 11.07
CA LYS A 304 18.16 9.10 10.42
C LYS A 304 17.91 8.90 8.94
N VAL A 305 18.46 9.80 8.13
CA VAL A 305 18.66 9.58 6.71
C VAL A 305 20.01 8.88 6.56
N MET A 306 20.03 7.71 5.90
CA MET A 306 21.16 6.79 6.00
C MET A 306 22.14 6.84 4.82
N ASP A 307 21.73 7.36 3.67
CA ASP A 307 22.45 7.24 2.40
C ASP A 307 22.35 8.49 1.50
N PHE A 308 22.24 9.66 2.12
CA PHE A 308 22.05 10.94 1.45
C PHE A 308 23.16 11.29 0.45
N GLN A 309 22.78 11.77 -0.74
CA GLN A 309 23.69 12.22 -1.80
C GLN A 309 23.45 13.69 -2.19
N THR A 310 24.45 14.53 -1.96
CA THR A 310 24.38 15.99 -2.22
C THR A 310 24.14 16.32 -3.69
N GLY A 311 23.20 17.23 -3.96
CA GLY A 311 22.81 17.62 -5.31
C GLY A 311 22.06 16.55 -6.10
N LEU A 312 21.73 15.42 -5.45
CA LEU A 312 20.86 14.39 -5.99
C LEU A 312 19.62 14.24 -5.12
N ASP A 313 19.77 14.07 -3.81
CA ASP A 313 18.67 13.92 -2.87
C ASP A 313 18.31 15.26 -2.22
N ASP A 314 17.09 15.33 -1.68
CA ASP A 314 16.56 16.52 -1.03
C ASP A 314 16.00 16.18 0.38
N ILE A 315 16.23 17.07 1.34
CA ILE A 315 15.56 17.08 2.65
C ILE A 315 14.44 18.12 2.61
N ASP A 316 13.20 17.70 2.84
CA ASP A 316 12.04 18.60 2.87
C ASP A 316 11.61 18.91 4.30
N LEU A 317 11.77 20.17 4.70
CA LEU A 317 11.34 20.69 6.00
C LEU A 317 10.07 21.54 5.89
N ARG A 318 9.53 21.75 4.68
CA ARG A 318 8.36 22.63 4.47
C ARG A 318 7.11 22.11 5.18
N GLY A 319 7.02 20.79 5.38
CA GLY A 319 5.93 20.14 6.11
C GLY A 319 5.79 20.61 7.56
N THR A 320 6.86 21.12 8.17
CA THR A 320 6.81 21.67 9.54
C THR A 320 5.99 22.96 9.66
N GLY A 321 5.77 23.68 8.55
CA GLY A 321 5.09 24.97 8.53
C GLY A 321 5.88 26.14 9.11
N ILE A 322 7.18 25.96 9.39
CA ILE A 322 8.05 26.96 10.01
C ILE A 322 8.83 27.72 8.93
N ASP A 323 8.89 29.04 9.03
CA ASP A 323 9.77 29.89 8.21
C ASP A 323 11.21 29.69 8.67
N MET A 324 12.03 29.11 7.80
CA MET A 324 13.37 28.64 8.13
C MET A 324 14.45 29.36 7.35
N THR A 325 15.68 29.39 7.86
CA THR A 325 16.83 29.96 7.17
C THR A 325 18.06 29.07 7.35
N TRP A 326 18.61 28.59 6.24
CA TRP A 326 19.86 27.84 6.22
C TRP A 326 21.06 28.73 6.58
N ILE A 327 21.83 28.33 7.60
CA ILE A 327 23.05 29.02 8.05
C ILE A 327 24.33 28.20 7.85
N GLY A 328 24.25 27.06 7.16
CA GLY A 328 25.39 26.15 6.96
C GLY A 328 25.87 25.54 8.27
N GLY A 329 27.19 25.48 8.48
CA GLY A 329 27.79 24.91 9.70
C GLY A 329 27.91 25.86 10.89
N ALA A 330 27.46 27.12 10.76
CA ALA A 330 27.60 28.12 11.82
C ALA A 330 26.79 27.76 13.08
N ALA A 331 27.23 28.24 14.25
CA ALA A 331 26.46 28.11 15.48
C ALA A 331 25.20 28.98 15.44
N PHE A 332 24.13 28.53 16.11
CA PHE A 332 22.90 29.31 16.24
C PHE A 332 23.21 30.67 16.89
N SER A 333 22.56 31.71 16.38
CA SER A 333 22.70 33.08 16.89
C SER A 333 21.52 33.52 17.74
N GLY A 334 20.58 32.60 18.05
CA GLY A 334 19.33 32.92 18.75
C GLY A 334 18.31 33.62 17.85
N VAL A 335 18.26 33.24 16.57
CA VAL A 335 17.21 33.67 15.63
C VAL A 335 16.37 32.45 15.34
N ALA A 336 15.06 32.56 15.56
CA ALA A 336 14.10 31.50 15.28
C ALA A 336 14.15 31.05 13.81
N GLY A 337 13.95 29.75 13.58
CA GLY A 337 13.95 29.13 12.27
C GLY A 337 15.34 28.85 11.69
N GLN A 338 16.43 29.02 12.46
CA GLN A 338 17.76 28.73 11.94
C GLN A 338 17.95 27.22 11.72
N VAL A 339 18.36 26.84 10.51
CA VAL A 339 18.70 25.46 10.14
C VAL A 339 20.19 25.37 9.89
N ARG A 340 20.84 24.39 10.50
CA ARG A 340 22.27 24.14 10.34
C ARG A 340 22.58 22.67 10.15
N PHE A 341 23.73 22.40 9.54
CA PHE A 341 24.26 21.04 9.42
C PHE A 341 25.73 21.00 9.83
N ALA A 342 26.09 20.09 10.73
CA ALA A 342 27.46 19.86 11.14
C ALA A 342 27.65 18.46 11.73
N SER A 343 28.72 17.76 11.33
CA SER A 343 29.06 16.42 11.83
C SER A 343 27.91 15.42 11.66
N ASP A 344 27.38 15.34 10.43
CA ASP A 344 26.28 14.43 10.04
C ASP A 344 24.95 14.69 10.76
N VAL A 345 24.78 15.88 11.35
CA VAL A 345 23.58 16.25 12.09
C VAL A 345 22.98 17.53 11.52
N LEU A 346 21.73 17.41 11.05
CA LEU A 346 20.83 18.52 10.75
C LEU A 346 20.18 18.96 12.07
N SER A 347 20.19 20.27 12.35
CA SER A 347 19.57 20.82 13.54
C SER A 347 18.80 22.08 13.20
N VAL A 348 17.64 22.25 13.84
CA VAL A 348 16.80 23.44 13.69
C VAL A 348 16.57 24.07 15.06
N ASP A 349 16.90 25.35 15.20
CA ASP A 349 16.50 26.21 16.31
C ASP A 349 15.19 26.88 15.91
N ILE A 350 14.07 26.35 16.39
CA ILE A 350 12.72 26.78 15.99
C ILE A 350 12.32 28.02 16.78
N ASN A 351 12.62 28.04 18.07
CA ASN A 351 12.12 29.05 18.99
C ASN A 351 13.06 30.28 19.15
N GLY A 352 14.30 30.18 18.67
CA GLY A 352 15.31 31.24 18.70
C GLY A 352 16.08 31.35 20.01
N ASP A 353 16.12 30.32 20.85
CA ASP A 353 16.88 30.30 22.10
C ASP A 353 18.35 29.92 21.92
N GLY A 354 18.76 29.58 20.70
CA GLY A 354 20.11 29.15 20.36
C GLY A 354 20.37 27.66 20.61
N VAL A 355 19.33 26.87 20.89
CA VAL A 355 19.36 25.42 21.09
C VAL A 355 18.56 24.75 19.97
N ALA A 356 18.95 23.54 19.59
CA ALA A 356 18.18 22.77 18.61
C ALA A 356 16.88 22.26 19.24
N ASP A 357 15.76 22.53 18.59
CA ASP A 357 14.44 21.96 18.88
C ASP A 357 14.16 20.71 18.05
N MET A 358 14.75 20.61 16.85
CA MET A 358 14.65 19.47 15.95
C MET A 358 16.05 18.97 15.57
N ILE A 359 16.24 17.65 15.54
CA ILE A 359 17.53 17.02 15.23
C ILE A 359 17.31 15.77 14.38
N ALA A 360 17.96 15.72 13.21
CA ALA A 360 18.03 14.53 12.39
C ALA A 360 19.51 14.20 12.07
N SER A 361 19.85 12.92 12.10
CA SER A 361 21.13 12.46 11.54
C SER A 361 20.97 12.32 10.04
N VAL A 362 21.87 12.91 9.26
CA VAL A 362 21.89 12.77 7.80
C VAL A 362 23.27 12.26 7.43
N LEU A 363 23.33 10.96 7.16
CA LEU A 363 24.54 10.23 6.83
C LEU A 363 24.71 10.18 5.30
N GLY A 364 25.95 10.26 4.83
CA GLY A 364 26.27 10.29 3.41
C GLY A 364 27.16 11.48 3.09
N ASP A 365 26.82 12.21 2.03
CA ASP A 365 27.49 13.45 1.67
C ASP A 365 27.05 14.63 2.56
N ASP A 366 27.86 15.70 2.60
CA ASP A 366 27.55 16.90 3.38
C ASP A 366 26.40 17.71 2.76
N LEU A 367 25.33 17.96 3.52
CA LEU A 367 24.22 18.82 3.08
C LEU A 367 24.68 20.23 2.69
N VAL A 368 24.19 20.72 1.55
CA VAL A 368 24.30 22.13 1.16
C VAL A 368 22.93 22.80 1.06
N ALA A 369 22.93 24.13 0.95
CA ALA A 369 21.70 24.92 0.94
C ALA A 369 20.70 24.55 -0.17
N SER A 370 21.18 24.02 -1.30
CA SER A 370 20.31 23.61 -2.42
C SER A 370 19.56 22.31 -2.16
N ASP A 371 20.03 21.50 -1.21
CA ASP A 371 19.47 20.18 -0.91
C ASP A 371 18.36 20.26 0.16
N VAL A 372 18.18 21.41 0.78
CA VAL A 372 17.25 21.59 1.90
C VAL A 372 16.10 22.48 1.46
N LEU A 373 14.91 21.91 1.38
CA LEU A 373 13.69 22.60 0.97
C LEU A 373 13.03 23.21 2.21
N ILE A 374 12.90 24.53 2.20
CA ILE A 374 12.31 25.38 3.24
C ILE A 374 11.28 26.34 2.61
N LEU A 375 10.44 26.99 3.43
CA LEU A 375 9.32 27.84 2.98
C LEU A 375 9.73 29.17 2.33
#